data_AF-A0A5B0QIB9-F1
#
_entry.id   AF-A0A5B0QIB9-F1
#
_cell.length_a   1.000
_cell.length_b   1.000
_cell.length_c   1.000
_cell.angle_alpha   90.00
_cell.angle_beta   90.00
_cell.angle_gamma   90.00
#
_symmetry.space_group_name_H-M   'P 1'
#
loop_
_entity.id
_entity.type
_entity.pdbx_description
1 polymer ?
#
loop_
_entity_poly.entity_id
_entity_poly.type
_entity_poly.pdbx_seq_one_letter_code
_entity_poly.pdbx_strand_id
1 'polypeptide(L)' 'MTKARAAASKAKVSYMKELRELWLEYAEIKKAIDEEFPVIPDILADSEEDESDSDEDSS' A
#
# COMPACT_ATOMS: atom_id res chain seq x y z
N MET A 1 -0.11 -3.63 19.33
CA MET A 1 -0.02 -3.82 17.87
C MET A 1 0.83 -2.70 17.29
N THR A 2 2.18 -2.77 17.26
CA THR A 2 2.90 -1.50 16.99
C THR A 2 4.26 -1.58 16.29
N LYS A 3 5.20 -2.43 16.73
CA LYS A 3 6.56 -2.41 16.13
C LYS A 3 6.65 -3.12 14.78
N ALA A 4 5.98 -4.27 14.63
CA ALA A 4 6.01 -5.04 13.38
C ALA A 4 5.30 -4.31 12.24
N ARG A 5 4.12 -3.71 12.50
CA ARG A 5 3.38 -2.90 11.51
C ARG A 5 4.19 -1.67 11.08
N ALA A 6 4.81 -0.96 12.03
CA ALA A 6 5.69 0.17 11.71
C ALA A 6 6.92 -0.22 10.88
N ALA A 7 7.52 -1.39 11.15
CA ALA A 7 8.63 -1.91 10.36
C ALA A 7 8.20 -2.27 8.93
N ALA A 8 7.04 -2.91 8.78
CA ALA A 8 6.46 -3.24 7.48
C ALA A 8 6.11 -1.98 6.68
N SER A 9 5.49 -0.98 7.29
CA SER A 9 5.21 0.31 6.64
C SER A 9 6.50 1.02 6.20
N LYS A 10 7.55 0.99 7.02
CA LYS A 10 8.85 1.56 6.65
C LYS A 10 9.50 0.83 5.47
N ALA A 11 9.42 -0.49 5.45
CA ALA A 11 9.90 -1.31 4.33
C ALA A 11 9.12 -1.01 3.04
N LYS A 12 7.78 -0.94 3.12
CA LYS A 12 6.90 -0.56 2.00
C LYS A 12 7.31 0.78 1.41
N VAL A 13 7.48 1.81 2.24
CA VAL A 13 7.89 3.16 1.79
C VAL A 13 9.30 3.17 1.16
N SER A 14 10.25 2.39 1.67
CA SER A 14 11.58 2.25 1.05
C SER A 14 11.47 1.67 -0.35
N TYR A 15 10.70 0.59 -0.48
CA TYR A 15 10.45 -0.07 -1.75
C TYR A 15 9.78 0.85 -2.78
N MET A 16 8.77 1.64 -2.38
CA MET A 16 8.14 2.62 -3.29
C MET A 16 9.13 3.67 -3.82
N LYS A 17 10.10 4.08 -3.00
CA LYS A 17 11.12 5.06 -3.39
C LYS A 17 12.10 4.46 -4.40
N GLU A 18 12.56 3.23 -4.16
CA GLU A 18 13.44 2.51 -5.07
C GLU A 18 12.77 2.31 -6.44
N LEU A 19 11.49 1.93 -6.48
CA LEU A 19 10.77 1.78 -7.74
C LEU A 19 10.56 3.12 -8.46
N ARG A 20 10.35 4.21 -7.73
CA ARG A 20 10.28 5.56 -8.31
C ARG A 20 11.62 6.00 -8.90
N GLU A 21 12.73 5.67 -8.24
CA GLU A 21 14.09 5.95 -8.74
C GLU A 21 14.42 5.15 -10.01
N LEU A 22 13.78 4.00 -10.20
CA LEU A 22 13.83 3.20 -11.42
C LEU A 22 12.93 3.72 -12.55
N TRP A 23 12.28 4.89 -12.37
CA TRP A 23 11.38 5.52 -13.34
C TRP A 23 10.20 4.64 -13.77
N LEU A 24 9.80 3.70 -12.91
CA LEU A 24 8.58 2.92 -13.13
C LEU A 24 7.36 3.83 -13.03
N GLU A 25 6.36 3.55 -13.86
CA GLU A 25 5.10 4.28 -13.79
C GLU A 25 4.35 3.92 -12.50
N TYR A 26 3.57 4.86 -11.98
CA TYR A 26 2.81 4.64 -10.74
C TYR A 26 1.95 3.36 -10.79
N ALA A 27 1.39 3.02 -11.95
CA ALA A 27 0.62 1.79 -12.15
C ALA A 27 1.46 0.51 -11.94
N GLU A 28 2.70 0.50 -12.45
CA GLU A 28 3.62 -0.62 -12.28
C GLU A 28 4.12 -0.71 -10.83
N ILE A 29 4.38 0.45 -10.22
CA ILE A 29 4.76 0.57 -8.81
C ILE A 29 3.65 0.01 -7.91
N LYS A 30 2.39 0.40 -8.14
CA LYS A 30 1.23 -0.08 -7.36
C LYS A 30 1.11 -1.60 -7.46
N LYS A 31 1.21 -2.16 -8.67
CA LYS A 31 1.18 -3.61 -8.88
C LYS A 31 2.29 -4.34 -8.14
N ALA A 32 3.53 -3.85 -8.22
CA ALA A 32 4.68 -4.46 -7.55
C ALA A 32 4.53 -4.41 -6.01
N ILE A 33 3.97 -3.33 -5.48
CA ILE A 33 3.71 -3.17 -4.06
C ILE A 33 2.62 -4.12 -3.57
N ASP A 34 1.52 -4.26 -4.32
CA ASP A 34 0.42 -5.13 -3.94
C ASP A 34 0.84 -6.62 -3.96
N GLU A 35 1.81 -6.97 -4.81
CA GLU A 35 2.42 -8.31 -4.86
C GLU A 35 3.40 -8.57 -3.70
N GLU A 36 4.28 -7.61 -3.38
CA GLU A 36 5.32 -7.77 -2.34
C GLU A 36 4.78 -7.51 -0.91
N PHE A 37 3.79 -6.62 -0.78
CA PHE A 37 3.16 -6.23 0.48
C PHE A 37 1.65 -6.47 0.41
N PRO A 38 1.21 -7.74 0.34
CA PRO A 38 -0.20 -8.05 0.35
C PRO A 38 -0.81 -7.53 1.65
N VAL A 39 -1.99 -6.94 1.55
CA VAL A 39 -2.79 -6.58 2.72
C VAL A 39 -3.11 -7.88 3.44
N ILE A 40 -2.52 -8.07 4.62
CA ILE A 40 -2.89 -9.18 5.48
C ILE A 40 -4.28 -8.83 6.01
N PRO A 41 -5.33 -9.55 5.60
CA PRO A 41 -6.64 -9.32 6.19
C PRO A 41 -6.50 -9.57 7.68
N ASP A 42 -6.70 -8.51 8.47
CA ASP A 42 -6.70 -8.63 9.90
C ASP A 42 -7.98 -9.40 10.23
N ILE A 43 -7.85 -10.71 10.43
CA ILE A 43 -8.95 -11.64 10.73
C ILE A 43 -9.66 -11.24 12.05
N LEU A 44 -9.10 -10.26 12.78
CA LEU A 44 -9.64 -9.65 13.99
C LEU A 44 -10.11 -8.19 13.80
N ALA A 45 -9.87 -7.55 12.66
CA ALA A 45 -10.34 -6.20 12.36
C ALA A 45 -11.32 -6.22 11.18
N ASP A 46 -12.58 -6.54 11.51
CA ASP A 46 -13.75 -6.41 10.63
C ASP A 46 -14.12 -4.94 10.37
N SER A 47 -13.16 -4.01 10.36
CA SER A 47 -13.47 -2.60 10.16
C SER A 47 -12.32 -1.86 9.50
N GLU A 48 -12.67 -1.28 8.35
CA GLU A 48 -12.25 0.05 7.87
C GLU A 48 -10.82 0.26 7.39
N GLU A 49 -10.37 -0.50 6.38
CA GLU A 49 -9.33 -0.02 5.46
C GLU A 49 -9.75 -0.39 4.01
N ASP A 50 -10.92 0.14 3.61
CA ASP A 50 -11.33 0.28 2.21
C ASP A 50 -10.78 1.61 1.71
N GLU A 51 -9.50 1.64 1.33
CA GLU A 51 -8.98 2.69 0.46
C GLU A 51 -9.44 2.45 -0.98
N SER A 52 -10.77 2.49 -1.18
CA SER A 52 -11.35 2.73 -2.50
C SER A 52 -11.34 4.24 -2.73
N ASP A 53 -10.17 4.74 -3.14
CA ASP A 53 -9.99 6.09 -3.68
C ASP A 53 -10.87 6.22 -4.94
N SER A 54 -12.11 6.63 -4.71
CA SER A 54 -13.16 6.80 -5.71
C SER A 54 -13.49 8.29 -5.73
N ASP A 55 -12.59 9.08 -6.33
CA ASP A 55 -12.87 10.44 -6.75
C ASP A 55 -14.01 10.42 -7.77
N GLU A 56 -15.24 10.62 -7.31
CA GLU A 56 -16.38 10.93 -8.18
C GLU A 56 -17.28 11.96 -7.50
N ASP A 57 -16.77 13.18 -7.33
CA ASP A 57 -17.64 14.35 -7.12
C ASP A 57 -17.96 14.95 -8.49
N SER A 58 -19.00 14.38 -9.12
CA SER A 58 -19.71 15.01 -10.24
C SER A 58 -21.18 15.19 -9.88
N SER A 59 -21.55 16.36 -9.36
CA SER A 59 -22.70 17.22 -9.79
C SER A 59 -23.12 18.23 -8.72
#